data_AF-A0A382CL75-F1
#
_entry.id   AF-A0A382CL75-F1
#
_cell.length_a   1.000
_cell.length_b   1.000
_cell.length_c   1.000
_cell.angle_alpha   90.00
_cell.angle_beta   90.00
_cell.angle_gamma   90.00
#
_symmetry.space_group_name_H-M   'P 1'
#
loop_
_entity.id
_entity.type
_entity.pdbx_description
1 polymer ?
#
loop_
_entity_poly.entity_id
_entity_poly.type
_entity_poly.pdbx_seq_one_letter_code
_entity_poly.pdbx_strand_id
1 'polypeptide(L)'
;MTSTRRAFLGYTALAGATVFASAAGLRGLRYPSLQFEPAPTPRSAKHSALDFRADSQGAFYQREDARQLVFRAYVPEPVVQVNGVFELKIGNVHPKARLDIEGDGKVSEERIDGLFRHVTGNSSKGTLTLRWVFPK
;
A
#
# COMPACT_ATOMS: atom_id res chain seq x y z
N MET A 1 -9.68 29.99 67.03
CA MET A 1 -9.51 28.55 67.36
C MET A 1 -10.74 27.84 66.85
N THR A 2 -10.76 26.75 66.08
CA THR A 2 -9.76 25.97 65.35
C THR A 2 -10.56 25.13 64.34
N SER A 3 -10.01 24.98 63.14
CA SER A 3 -10.40 24.07 62.04
C SER A 3 -11.14 22.78 62.44
N THR A 4 -12.14 22.36 61.64
CA THR A 4 -12.24 20.95 61.19
C THR A 4 -12.82 20.83 59.78
N ARG A 5 -11.93 20.56 58.82
CA ARG A 5 -12.19 19.90 57.52
C ARG A 5 -12.65 18.46 57.77
N ARG A 6 -13.76 18.01 57.16
CA ARG A 6 -13.99 16.62 56.65
C ARG A 6 -15.46 16.39 56.29
N ALA A 7 -15.80 16.55 55.02
CA ALA A 7 -16.86 15.80 54.34
C ALA A 7 -16.62 15.80 52.82
N PHE A 8 -15.36 15.63 52.43
CA PHE A 8 -14.95 15.23 51.08
C PHE A 8 -14.97 13.70 51.11
N LEU A 9 -15.91 13.04 50.38
CA LEU A 9 -15.85 11.63 49.88
C LEU A 9 -17.22 10.97 49.56
N GLY A 10 -18.34 11.71 49.55
CA GLY A 10 -19.66 11.08 49.32
C GLY A 10 -20.28 11.19 47.92
N TYR A 11 -19.85 12.14 47.08
CA TYR A 11 -20.62 12.55 45.89
C TYR A 11 -19.94 12.27 44.54
N THR A 12 -18.86 11.49 44.50
CA THR A 12 -18.11 11.19 43.27
C THR A 12 -18.45 9.84 42.63
N ALA A 13 -19.37 9.05 43.19
CA ALA A 13 -19.61 7.67 42.71
C ALA A 13 -20.89 7.44 41.89
N LEU A 14 -21.77 8.43 41.74
CA LEU A 14 -23.14 8.20 41.20
C LEU A 14 -23.59 9.20 40.12
N ALA A 15 -22.66 9.76 39.35
CA ALA A 15 -22.98 10.50 38.12
C ALA A 15 -22.22 9.95 36.89
N GLY A 16 -21.61 8.77 37.01
CA GLY A 16 -20.97 8.05 35.91
C GLY A 16 -21.91 7.14 35.11
N ALA A 17 -23.21 7.09 35.46
CA ALA A 17 -24.13 6.03 35.03
C ALA A 17 -25.47 6.49 34.41
N THR A 18 -25.58 7.74 33.94
CA THR A 18 -26.70 8.20 33.07
C THR A 18 -26.26 8.34 31.60
N VAL A 19 -25.43 7.39 31.16
CA VAL A 19 -25.73 6.49 30.04
C VAL A 19 -26.82 6.95 29.05
N PHE A 20 -26.39 7.29 27.83
CA PHE A 20 -27.02 6.90 26.55
C PHE A 20 -28.41 7.42 26.15
N ALA A 21 -28.99 8.45 26.80
CA ALA A 21 -30.30 9.01 26.41
C ALA A 21 -30.23 10.27 25.54
N SER A 22 -29.34 10.33 24.55
CA SER A 22 -29.40 11.36 23.49
C SER A 22 -29.15 10.75 22.11
N ALA A 23 -29.82 9.64 21.84
CA ALA A 23 -29.80 8.94 20.55
C ALA A 23 -30.28 9.81 19.37
N ALA A 24 -30.90 10.97 19.62
CA ALA A 24 -31.35 11.93 18.59
C ALA A 24 -30.39 13.11 18.36
N GLY A 25 -29.33 13.28 19.16
CA GLY A 25 -28.23 14.22 18.91
C GLY A 25 -27.11 13.65 18.01
N LEU A 26 -27.22 12.37 17.65
CA LEU A 26 -26.26 11.53 16.94
C LEU A 26 -26.12 11.85 15.42
N ARG A 27 -26.25 13.11 15.03
CA ARG A 27 -25.74 13.62 13.74
C ARG A 27 -24.62 14.64 13.97
N GLY A 28 -23.90 14.48 15.08
CA GLY A 28 -22.68 15.21 15.37
C GLY A 28 -21.67 15.03 14.24
N LEU A 29 -20.99 16.14 13.91
CA LEU A 29 -19.84 16.22 13.01
C LEU A 29 -19.01 14.94 13.11
N ARG A 30 -19.03 14.13 12.04
CA ARG A 30 -18.14 12.98 11.92
C ARG A 30 -16.73 13.53 11.71
N TYR A 31 -15.98 13.72 12.79
CA TYR A 31 -14.55 13.89 12.67
C TYR A 31 -14.01 12.58 12.12
N PRO A 32 -13.42 12.55 10.91
CA PRO A 32 -12.72 11.36 10.46
C PRO A 32 -11.64 11.08 11.50
N SER A 33 -11.53 9.83 11.92
CA SER A 33 -10.40 9.43 12.76
C SER A 33 -9.13 9.80 12.01
N LEU A 34 -8.35 10.74 12.55
CA LEU A 34 -7.04 11.08 12.02
C LEU A 34 -6.17 9.83 12.15
N GLN A 35 -6.04 9.09 11.06
CA GLN A 35 -5.14 7.96 10.96
C GLN A 35 -3.74 8.55 10.86
N PHE A 36 -3.12 8.79 12.01
CA PHE A 36 -1.76 9.35 12.09
C PHE A 36 -0.71 8.37 11.55
N GLU A 37 -1.03 7.08 11.51
CA GLU A 37 -0.18 6.05 10.93
C GLU A 37 -0.73 5.62 9.56
N PRO A 38 0.05 5.80 8.47
CA PRO A 38 -0.33 5.31 7.16
C PRO A 38 -0.55 3.79 7.19
N ALA A 39 -1.62 3.32 6.56
CA ALA A 39 -1.84 1.88 6.44
C ALA A 39 -0.63 1.21 5.75
N PRO A 40 -0.17 0.03 6.23
CA PRO A 40 0.93 -0.67 5.59
C PRO A 40 0.54 -1.05 4.16
N THR A 41 1.26 -0.50 3.18
CA THR A 41 1.02 -0.81 1.78
C THR A 41 1.75 -2.10 1.38
N PRO A 42 1.04 -3.09 0.81
CA PRO A 42 1.67 -4.35 0.40
C PRO A 42 2.73 -4.11 -0.66
N ARG A 43 3.88 -4.76 -0.50
CA ARG A 43 4.99 -4.72 -1.47
C ARG A 43 5.03 -5.92 -2.40
N SER A 44 4.28 -6.97 -2.06
CA SER A 44 4.16 -8.18 -2.85
C SER A 44 2.71 -8.51 -3.12
N ALA A 45 2.47 -9.12 -4.27
CA ALA A 45 1.16 -9.58 -4.70
C ALA A 45 1.30 -10.85 -5.55
N LYS A 46 0.25 -11.67 -5.51
CA LYS A 46 0.12 -12.86 -6.35
C LYS A 46 -1.16 -12.69 -7.17
N HIS A 47 -1.06 -12.87 -8.47
CA HIS A 47 -2.23 -12.80 -9.34
C HIS A 47 -3.13 -14.01 -9.09
N SER A 48 -4.41 -13.76 -8.85
CA SER A 48 -5.37 -14.80 -8.44
C SER A 48 -5.61 -15.88 -9.52
N ALA A 49 -5.75 -15.47 -10.78
CA ALA A 49 -6.02 -16.38 -11.91
C ALA A 49 -4.77 -16.91 -12.61
N LEU A 50 -3.71 -16.09 -12.75
CA LEU A 50 -2.51 -16.43 -13.53
C LEU A 50 -1.37 -17.00 -12.67
N ASP A 51 -1.57 -17.10 -11.35
CA ASP A 51 -0.66 -17.68 -10.36
C ASP A 51 0.76 -17.07 -10.26
N PHE A 52 1.07 -16.03 -11.04
CA PHE A 52 2.37 -15.36 -10.96
C PHE A 52 2.47 -14.46 -9.73
N ARG A 53 3.69 -14.33 -9.20
CA ARG A 53 3.99 -13.49 -8.04
C ARG A 53 4.92 -12.35 -8.43
N ALA A 54 4.68 -11.19 -7.84
CA ALA A 54 5.55 -10.03 -7.91
C ALA A 54 5.89 -9.54 -6.49
N ASP A 55 7.16 -9.28 -6.23
CA ASP A 55 7.67 -8.62 -5.02
C ASP A 55 8.40 -7.35 -5.44
N SER A 56 8.17 -6.24 -4.75
CA SER A 56 8.71 -4.94 -5.15
C SER A 56 9.48 -4.24 -4.03
N GLN A 57 10.57 -3.59 -4.43
CA GLN A 57 11.35 -2.68 -3.61
C GLN A 57 11.26 -1.30 -4.24
N GLY A 58 10.74 -0.32 -3.49
CA GLY A 58 10.54 1.03 -4.04
C GLY A 58 9.22 1.24 -4.79
N ALA A 59 8.34 0.23 -4.79
CA ALA A 59 6.96 0.33 -5.25
C ALA A 59 6.01 -0.36 -4.25
N PHE A 60 4.74 0.00 -4.30
CA PHE A 60 3.69 -0.70 -3.58
C PHE A 60 2.62 -1.21 -4.53
N TYR A 61 2.04 -2.36 -4.18
CA TYR A 61 0.92 -2.95 -4.89
C TYR A 61 -0.34 -2.11 -4.69
N GLN A 62 -1.05 -1.83 -5.78
CA GLN A 62 -2.28 -1.04 -5.78
C GLN A 62 -3.52 -1.93 -5.96
N ARG A 63 -3.51 -2.77 -6.99
CA ARG A 63 -4.66 -3.60 -7.39
C ARG A 63 -4.27 -4.65 -8.42
N GLU A 64 -5.16 -5.62 -8.60
CA GLU A 64 -5.13 -6.62 -9.66
C GLU A 64 -6.17 -6.22 -10.71
N ASP A 65 -5.77 -6.21 -11.98
CA ASP A 65 -6.68 -6.12 -13.12
C ASP A 65 -6.72 -7.50 -13.82
N ALA A 66 -7.54 -7.66 -14.88
CA ALA A 66 -7.87 -8.98 -15.46
C ALA A 66 -6.68 -9.90 -15.81
N ARG A 67 -5.53 -9.32 -16.19
CA ARG A 67 -4.31 -10.08 -16.52
C ARG A 67 -3.05 -9.54 -15.86
N GLN A 68 -3.15 -8.43 -15.12
CA GLN A 68 -1.98 -7.67 -14.70
C GLN A 68 -2.02 -7.33 -13.22
N LEU A 69 -0.84 -7.34 -12.59
CA LEU A 69 -0.66 -6.73 -11.27
C LEU A 69 -0.23 -5.27 -11.44
N VAL A 70 -0.89 -4.37 -10.72
CA VAL A 70 -0.65 -2.92 -10.79
C VAL A 70 0.10 -2.45 -9.55
N PHE A 71 1.25 -1.83 -9.77
CA PHE A 71 2.13 -1.24 -8.76
C PHE A 71 2.29 0.26 -8.97
N ARG A 72 2.68 0.97 -7.91
CA ARG A 72 3.06 2.39 -7.97
C ARG A 72 4.40 2.61 -7.30
N ALA A 73 5.35 3.13 -8.06
CA ALA A 73 6.66 3.50 -7.57
C ALA A 73 6.58 4.72 -6.63
N TYR A 74 7.32 4.67 -5.54
CA TYR A 74 7.55 5.80 -4.62
C TYR A 74 9.01 6.20 -4.54
N VAL A 75 9.90 5.46 -5.22
CA VAL A 75 11.30 5.84 -5.44
C VAL A 75 11.57 6.01 -6.95
N PRO A 76 12.63 6.76 -7.33
CA PRO A 76 12.96 6.99 -8.75
C PRO A 76 13.36 5.71 -9.50
N GLU A 77 14.03 4.78 -8.82
CA GLU A 77 14.56 3.54 -9.40
C GLU A 77 13.96 2.30 -8.71
N PRO A 78 12.68 1.97 -8.99
CA PRO A 78 12.04 0.82 -8.39
C PRO A 78 12.59 -0.50 -8.93
N VAL A 79 12.53 -1.53 -8.10
CA VAL A 79 12.90 -2.91 -8.45
C VAL A 79 11.69 -3.81 -8.23
N VAL A 80 11.39 -4.68 -9.17
CA VAL A 80 10.31 -5.67 -9.06
C VAL A 80 10.85 -7.05 -9.45
N GLN A 81 10.77 -7.99 -8.51
CA GLN A 81 11.07 -9.40 -8.74
C GLN A 81 9.78 -10.13 -9.11
N VAL A 82 9.79 -10.83 -10.24
CA VAL A 82 8.63 -11.56 -10.74
C VAL A 82 8.97 -13.04 -10.94
N ASN A 83 7.97 -13.89 -10.75
CA ASN A 83 8.05 -15.33 -10.96
C ASN A 83 6.75 -15.83 -11.61
N GLY A 84 6.89 -16.60 -12.71
CA GLY A 84 5.77 -17.07 -13.54
C GLY A 84 5.61 -16.30 -14.85
N VAL A 85 4.51 -16.56 -15.57
CA VAL A 85 4.12 -15.78 -16.77
C VAL A 85 3.37 -14.55 -16.31
N PHE A 86 3.88 -13.36 -16.64
CA PHE A 86 3.43 -12.12 -16.01
C PHE A 86 3.08 -11.02 -17.03
N GLU A 87 2.12 -10.20 -16.61
CA GLU A 87 1.86 -8.87 -17.15
C GLU A 87 1.86 -7.91 -15.96
N LEU A 88 2.76 -6.94 -15.98
CA LEU A 88 3.01 -6.04 -14.88
C LEU A 88 2.79 -4.60 -15.34
N LYS A 89 2.00 -3.85 -14.58
CA LYS A 89 1.88 -2.40 -14.77
C LYS A 89 2.48 -1.69 -13.57
N ILE A 90 3.48 -0.83 -13.78
CA ILE A 90 4.03 0.02 -12.74
C ILE A 90 3.85 1.50 -13.10
N GLY A 91 3.21 2.25 -12.22
CA GLY A 91 3.03 3.69 -12.35
C GLY A 91 4.11 4.50 -11.63
N ASN A 92 4.17 5.79 -11.96
CA ASN A 92 5.12 6.76 -11.41
C ASN A 92 6.60 6.47 -11.74
N VAL A 93 6.86 5.85 -12.90
CA VAL A 93 8.22 5.64 -13.42
C VAL A 93 8.50 6.69 -14.48
N HIS A 94 9.59 7.42 -14.32
CA HIS A 94 9.93 8.54 -15.21
C HIS A 94 10.20 8.07 -16.65
N PRO A 95 9.75 8.76 -17.72
CA PRO A 95 9.87 8.32 -19.13
C PRO A 95 11.29 8.00 -19.60
N LYS A 96 12.31 8.67 -19.02
CA LYS A 96 13.73 8.43 -19.34
C LYS A 96 14.35 7.24 -18.61
N ALA A 97 13.68 6.67 -17.60
CA ALA A 97 14.17 5.47 -16.93
C ALA A 97 14.09 4.28 -17.89
N ARG A 98 15.17 3.52 -17.99
CA ARG A 98 15.30 2.33 -18.83
C ARG A 98 15.11 1.08 -17.98
N LEU A 99 14.45 0.07 -18.55
CA LEU A 99 14.32 -1.23 -17.93
C LEU A 99 15.63 -2.00 -18.10
N ASP A 100 16.21 -2.40 -16.98
CA ASP A 100 17.30 -3.35 -16.86
C ASP A 100 16.75 -4.67 -16.32
N ILE A 101 17.23 -5.78 -16.87
CA ILE A 101 16.67 -7.11 -16.67
C ILE A 101 17.78 -8.04 -16.19
N GLU A 102 17.60 -8.61 -15.00
CA GLU A 102 18.56 -9.53 -14.38
C GLU A 102 17.86 -10.84 -13.98
N GLY A 103 18.47 -11.99 -14.25
CA GLY A 103 17.99 -13.31 -13.79
C GLY A 103 17.39 -14.21 -14.88
N ASP A 104 16.69 -15.26 -14.45
CA ASP A 104 16.26 -16.39 -15.29
C ASP A 104 14.85 -16.18 -15.85
N GLY A 105 14.76 -15.37 -16.90
CA GLY A 105 13.51 -15.08 -17.59
C GLY A 105 13.71 -14.24 -18.85
N LYS A 106 12.61 -13.91 -19.51
CA LYS A 106 12.61 -13.01 -20.67
C LYS A 106 11.45 -12.04 -20.58
N VAL A 107 11.73 -10.78 -20.90
CA VAL A 107 10.71 -9.77 -21.18
C VAL A 107 10.38 -9.84 -22.67
N SER A 108 9.10 -9.93 -22.99
CA SER A 108 8.60 -10.00 -24.36
C SER A 108 8.33 -8.60 -24.93
N GLU A 109 7.72 -7.72 -24.12
CA GLU A 109 7.38 -6.35 -24.50
C GLU A 109 7.49 -5.44 -23.28
N GLU A 110 8.07 -4.25 -23.46
CA GLU A 110 7.87 -3.10 -22.58
C GLU A 110 7.18 -1.98 -23.37
N ARG A 111 6.05 -1.49 -22.84
CA ARG A 111 5.34 -0.33 -23.36
C ARG A 111 5.39 0.82 -22.37
N ILE A 112 5.72 2.00 -22.88
CA ILE A 112 5.83 3.24 -22.13
C ILE A 112 4.60 4.10 -22.43
N ASP A 113 3.84 4.44 -21.38
CA ASP A 113 2.68 5.33 -21.46
C ASP A 113 2.79 6.41 -20.39
N GLY A 114 3.49 7.51 -20.73
CA GLY A 114 3.82 8.58 -19.80
C GLY A 114 4.60 8.07 -18.58
N LEU A 115 3.98 8.16 -17.40
CA LEU A 115 4.54 7.68 -16.13
C LEU A 115 4.25 6.20 -15.85
N PHE A 116 3.59 5.50 -16.77
CA PHE A 116 3.32 4.08 -16.65
C PHE A 116 4.29 3.26 -17.50
N ARG A 117 4.63 2.09 -16.97
CA ARG A 117 5.33 1.02 -17.67
C ARG A 117 4.47 -0.22 -17.63
N HIS A 118 4.28 -0.80 -18.79
CA HIS A 118 3.62 -2.08 -18.98
C HIS A 118 4.68 -3.07 -19.46
N VAL A 119 4.91 -4.13 -18.69
CA VAL A 119 5.91 -5.14 -18.99
C VAL A 119 5.24 -6.50 -19.05
N THR A 120 5.43 -7.20 -20.16
CA THR A 120 4.98 -8.58 -20.30
C THR A 120 6.19 -9.49 -20.40
N GLY A 121 6.12 -10.66 -19.81
CA GLY A 121 7.25 -11.59 -19.85
C GLY A 121 6.96 -12.94 -19.23
N ASN A 122 8.01 -13.74 -19.21
CA ASN A 122 7.98 -15.08 -18.67
C ASN A 122 9.22 -15.32 -17.81
N SER A 123 8.96 -15.64 -16.54
CA SER A 123 9.92 -16.07 -15.55
C SER A 123 9.49 -17.39 -14.91
N SER A 124 9.03 -18.36 -15.73
CA SER A 124 8.64 -19.69 -15.23
C SER A 124 9.83 -20.55 -14.82
N LYS A 125 11.05 -20.21 -15.28
CA LYS A 125 12.28 -20.97 -15.00
C LYS A 125 13.05 -20.50 -13.77
N GLY A 126 12.64 -19.39 -13.15
CA GLY A 126 13.34 -18.80 -12.02
C GLY A 126 12.75 -17.45 -11.63
N THR A 127 13.52 -16.63 -10.92
CA THR A 127 13.13 -15.26 -10.58
C THR A 127 13.76 -14.29 -11.57
N LEU A 128 12.95 -13.39 -12.11
CA LEU A 128 13.38 -12.30 -12.99
C LEU A 128 13.27 -10.99 -12.23
N THR A 129 14.35 -10.23 -12.22
CA THR A 129 14.41 -8.91 -11.59
C THR A 129 14.29 -7.84 -12.67
N LEU A 130 13.29 -6.98 -12.50
CA LEU A 130 13.00 -5.82 -13.34
C LEU A 130 13.43 -4.57 -12.59
N ARG A 131 14.42 -3.85 -13.09
CA ARG A 131 14.96 -2.63 -12.45
C ARG A 131 14.82 -1.47 -13.41
N TRP A 132 14.21 -0.37 -12.97
CA TRP A 132 14.18 0.87 -13.77
C TRP A 132 15.30 1.79 -13.31
N VAL A 133 16.24 2.11 -14.21
CA VAL A 133 17.42 2.93 -13.91
C VAL A 133 17.47 4.17 -14.79
N PHE A 134 18.01 5.26 -14.26
CA PHE A 134 18.30 6.44 -15.08
C PHE A 134 19.63 6.27 -15.83
N PRO A 135 19.72 6.73 -17.09
CA PRO A 135 21.00 6.83 -17.76
C PRO A 135 21.91 7.81 -16.99
N LYS A 136 23.18 7.44 -16.84
CA LYS A 136 24.23 8.30 -16.27
C LYS A 136 24.59 9.46 -17.20
#